data_AF-A0A6C1B6N3-F1
#
_entry.id   AF-A0A6C1B6N3-F1
#
_cell.length_a   1.000
_cell.length_b   1.000
_cell.length_c   1.000
_cell.angle_alpha   90.00
_cell.angle_beta   90.00
_cell.angle_gamma   90.00
#
_symmetry.space_group_name_H-M   'P 1'
#
loop_
_entity.id
_entity.type
_entity.pdbx_description
1 polymer ?
#
loop_
_entity_poly.entity_id
_entity_poly.type
_entity_poly.pdbx_seq_one_letter_code
_entity_poly.pdbx_strand_id
1 'polypeptide(L)'
;MATEHKNPMKGRNTAVRKAILNPLQRRETRGESQTDFWRRYGVTQSAGSRFESGRPMQSPVQILMALEALGSITSDELDMVVQLLQGVDLPRNGHHSK
;
A
#
# COMPACT_ATOMS: atom_id res chain seq x y z
N MET A 1 -37.61 -10.47 -21.56
CA MET A 1 -36.23 -9.95 -21.71
C MET A 1 -35.92 -9.10 -20.48
N ALA A 2 -35.10 -9.60 -19.56
CA ALA A 2 -34.79 -8.90 -18.31
C ALA A 2 -33.80 -7.76 -18.60
N THR A 3 -34.16 -6.54 -18.23
CA THR A 3 -33.31 -5.36 -18.31
C THR A 3 -32.16 -5.48 -17.30
N GLU A 4 -30.94 -5.61 -17.80
CA GLU A 4 -29.71 -5.63 -17.00
C GLU A 4 -29.50 -4.26 -16.35
N HIS A 5 -29.91 -4.12 -15.08
CA HIS A 5 -29.65 -2.93 -14.28
C HIS A 5 -28.15 -2.88 -13.94
N LYS A 6 -27.36 -2.17 -14.76
CA LYS A 6 -25.93 -1.95 -14.49
C LYS A 6 -25.79 -1.27 -13.11
N ASN A 7 -25.21 -1.98 -12.14
CA ASN A 7 -24.96 -1.44 -10.81
C ASN A 7 -24.05 -0.20 -10.90
N PRO A 8 -24.54 1.01 -10.58
CA PRO A 8 -23.79 2.25 -10.72
C PRO A 8 -22.55 2.32 -9.82
N MET A 9 -22.47 1.47 -8.78
CA MET A 9 -21.31 1.38 -7.89
C MET A 9 -20.15 0.55 -8.47
N LYS A 10 -20.39 -0.28 -9.50
CA LYS A 10 -19.36 -1.17 -10.08
C LYS A 10 -18.22 -0.39 -10.75
N GLY A 11 -18.53 0.72 -11.42
CA GLY A 11 -17.53 1.57 -12.09
C GLY A 11 -16.68 2.38 -11.10
N ARG A 12 -17.31 2.95 -10.06
CA ARG A 12 -16.65 3.71 -9.00
C ARG A 12 -15.66 2.87 -8.20
N ASN A 13 -16.06 1.65 -7.82
CA ASN A 13 -15.19 0.73 -7.08
C ASN A 13 -13.94 0.32 -7.88
N THR A 14 -14.06 0.21 -9.20
CA THR A 14 -12.96 -0.18 -10.07
C THR A 14 -11.92 0.93 -10.22
N ALA A 15 -12.36 2.17 -10.40
CA ALA A 15 -11.46 3.33 -10.51
C ALA A 15 -10.71 3.60 -9.19
N VAL A 16 -11.43 3.59 -8.05
CA VAL A 16 -10.83 3.75 -6.72
C VAL A 16 -9.84 2.62 -6.44
N ARG A 17 -10.21 1.37 -6.74
CA ARG A 17 -9.29 0.22 -6.62
C ARG A 17 -8.03 0.42 -7.48
N LYS A 18 -8.17 0.86 -8.74
CA LYS A 18 -7.02 1.10 -9.62
C LYS A 18 -6.11 2.19 -9.08
N ALA A 19 -6.67 3.28 -8.55
CA ALA A 19 -5.89 4.35 -7.94
C ALA A 19 -5.14 3.89 -6.67
N ILE A 20 -5.82 3.17 -5.78
CA ILE A 20 -5.24 2.66 -4.53
C ILE A 20 -4.16 1.60 -4.79
N LEU A 21 -4.37 0.72 -5.77
CA LEU A 21 -3.50 -0.41 -6.07
C LEU A 21 -2.59 -0.18 -7.29
N ASN A 22 -2.32 1.08 -7.65
CA ASN A 22 -1.28 1.43 -8.62
C ASN A 22 0.04 1.74 -7.87
N PRO A 23 0.92 0.74 -7.66
CA PRO A 23 2.12 0.94 -6.87
C PRO A 23 3.10 1.92 -7.50
N LEU A 24 3.25 1.90 -8.83
CA LEU A 24 4.16 2.79 -9.54
C LEU A 24 3.79 4.25 -9.30
N GLN A 25 2.52 4.60 -9.55
CA GLN A 25 2.04 5.97 -9.36
C GLN A 25 2.14 6.43 -7.91
N ARG A 26 1.83 5.55 -6.94
CA ARG A 26 1.93 5.88 -5.51
C ARG A 26 3.37 6.13 -5.09
N ARG A 27 4.33 5.31 -5.55
CA ARG A 27 5.76 5.50 -5.30
C ARG A 27 6.26 6.80 -5.92
N GLU A 28 5.95 7.04 -7.19
CA GLU A 28 6.39 8.24 -7.91
C GLU A 28 5.85 9.53 -7.28
N THR A 29 4.60 9.51 -6.82
CA THR A 29 3.99 10.65 -6.11
C THR A 29 4.71 10.97 -4.81
N ARG A 30 5.30 9.97 -4.15
CA ARG A 30 6.10 10.13 -2.92
C ARG A 30 7.57 10.47 -3.21
N GLY A 31 8.04 10.37 -4.45
CA GLY A 31 9.44 10.62 -4.80
C GLY A 31 10.43 9.60 -4.23
N GLU A 32 9.98 8.39 -3.93
CA GLU A 32 10.77 7.37 -3.24
C GLU A 32 11.44 6.38 -4.22
N SER A 33 12.57 5.82 -3.78
CA SER A 33 13.17 4.66 -4.46
C SER A 33 12.26 3.43 -4.33
N GLN A 34 12.42 2.44 -5.23
CA GLN A 34 11.70 1.17 -5.09
C GLN A 34 12.00 0.48 -3.76
N THR A 35 13.26 0.51 -3.32
CA THR A 35 13.64 -0.11 -2.04
C THR A 35 12.88 0.53 -0.87
N ASP A 36 12.86 1.85 -0.77
CA ASP A 36 12.25 2.56 0.36
C ASP A 36 10.74 2.39 0.37
N PHE A 37 10.10 2.52 -0.80
CA PHE A 37 8.66 2.35 -0.90
C PHE A 37 8.20 0.94 -0.53
N TRP A 38 8.86 -0.09 -1.08
CA TRP A 38 8.43 -1.48 -0.94
C TRP A 38 8.77 -2.09 0.41
N ARG A 39 9.83 -1.61 1.08
CA ARG A 39 10.25 -2.11 2.39
C ARG A 39 9.11 -2.04 3.42
N ARG A 40 8.31 -0.96 3.43
CA ARG A 40 7.16 -0.77 4.33
C ARG A 40 6.09 -1.85 4.23
N TYR A 41 5.96 -2.49 3.07
CA TYR A 41 5.00 -3.59 2.86
C TYR A 41 5.67 -4.96 2.98
N GLY A 42 6.89 -5.05 3.51
CA GLY A 42 7.66 -6.29 3.60
C GLY A 42 8.09 -6.85 2.23
N VAL A 43 8.17 -6.00 1.20
CA VAL A 43 8.48 -6.39 -0.18
C VAL A 43 9.92 -6.01 -0.52
N THR A 44 10.67 -6.94 -1.12
CA THR A 44 12.02 -6.65 -1.63
C THR A 44 11.97 -5.77 -2.88
N GLN A 45 13.04 -5.01 -3.16
CA GLN A 45 13.10 -4.16 -4.36
C GLN A 45 12.81 -4.94 -5.65
N SER A 46 13.36 -6.16 -5.81
CA SER A 46 13.16 -6.98 -7.01
C SER A 46 11.73 -7.55 -7.14
N ALA A 47 11.05 -7.82 -6.02
CA ALA A 47 9.63 -8.16 -6.04
C ALA A 47 8.76 -6.94 -6.37
N GLY A 48 9.08 -5.79 -5.78
CA GLY A 48 8.42 -4.52 -6.02
C GLY A 48 8.50 -4.05 -7.47
N SER A 49 9.69 -4.11 -8.08
CA SER A 49 9.88 -3.82 -9.50
C SER A 49 8.95 -4.66 -10.40
N ARG A 50 8.79 -5.95 -10.10
CA ARG A 50 7.86 -6.82 -10.85
C ARG A 50 6.41 -6.36 -10.72
N PHE A 51 5.99 -5.91 -9.53
CA PHE A 51 4.64 -5.37 -9.33
C PHE A 51 4.44 -4.06 -10.11
N GLU A 52 5.42 -3.17 -10.13
CA GLU A 52 5.37 -1.92 -10.92
C GLU A 52 5.31 -2.19 -12.43
N SER A 53 5.94 -3.27 -12.91
CA SER A 53 5.87 -3.71 -14.31
C SER A 53 4.62 -4.52 -14.66
N GLY A 54 3.63 -4.59 -13.77
CA GLY A 54 2.32 -5.21 -14.06
C GLY A 54 2.17 -6.68 -13.64
N ARG A 55 3.14 -7.26 -12.94
CA ARG A 55 2.95 -8.59 -12.34
C ARG A 55 1.87 -8.52 -11.26
N PRO A 56 0.98 -9.53 -11.16
CA PRO A 56 -0.02 -9.56 -10.11
C PRO A 56 0.61 -9.45 -8.71
N MET A 57 0.15 -8.47 -7.95
CA MET A 57 0.55 -8.24 -6.57
C MET A 57 -0.13 -9.26 -5.65
N GLN A 58 0.60 -9.78 -4.66
CA GLN A 58 0.04 -10.74 -3.71
C GLN A 58 -1.07 -10.10 -2.86
N SER A 59 -2.11 -10.86 -2.52
CA SER A 59 -3.27 -10.35 -1.76
C SER A 59 -2.90 -9.67 -0.45
N PRO A 60 -1.96 -10.17 0.38
CA PRO A 60 -1.57 -9.49 1.62
C PRO A 60 -1.01 -8.08 1.38
N VAL A 61 -0.19 -7.90 0.33
CA VAL A 61 0.39 -6.60 -0.03
C VAL A 61 -0.70 -5.63 -0.50
N GLN A 62 -1.66 -6.12 -1.30
CA GLN A 62 -2.81 -5.30 -1.72
C GLN A 62 -3.65 -4.83 -0.52
N ILE A 63 -3.85 -5.70 0.49
CA ILE A 63 -4.59 -5.37 1.71
C ILE A 63 -3.86 -4.26 2.48
N LEU A 64 -2.55 -4.38 2.71
CA LEU A 64 -1.78 -3.36 3.42
C LEU A 64 -1.78 -2.00 2.69
N MET A 65 -1.57 -2.00 1.37
CA MET A 65 -1.65 -0.77 0.57
C MET A 65 -3.05 -0.15 0.63
N ALA A 66 -4.10 -0.95 0.63
CA ALA A 66 -5.47 -0.46 0.75
C ALA A 66 -5.77 0.11 2.13
N LEU A 67 -5.35 -0.56 3.21
CA LEU A 67 -5.50 -0.06 4.58
C LEU A 67 -4.80 1.30 4.76
N GLU A 68 -3.58 1.43 4.25
CA GLU A 68 -2.84 2.69 4.32
C GLU A 68 -3.50 3.79 3.48
N ALA A 69 -3.92 3.48 2.24
CA ALA A 69 -4.58 4.45 1.37
C ALA A 69 -5.96 4.90 1.89
N LEU A 70 -6.64 4.06 2.68
CA LEU A 70 -7.90 4.38 3.34
C LEU A 70 -7.71 5.07 4.69
N GLY A 71 -6.47 5.23 5.17
CA GLY A 71 -6.15 5.87 6.44
C GLY A 71 -6.43 4.99 7.66
N SER A 72 -6.62 3.68 7.49
CA SER A 72 -6.74 2.73 8.61
C SER A 72 -5.42 2.49 9.33
N ILE A 73 -4.30 2.68 8.62
CA ILE A 73 -2.93 2.65 9.14
C ILE A 73 -2.11 3.74 8.47
N THR A 74 -1.07 4.21 9.12
CA THR A 74 -0.13 5.22 8.64
C THR A 74 1.12 4.57 8.04
N SER A 75 1.89 5.33 7.26
CA SER A 75 3.19 4.87 6.77
C SER A 75 4.16 4.58 7.93
N ASP A 76 4.10 5.39 8.99
CA ASP A 76 4.96 5.24 10.17
C ASP A 76 4.64 3.96 10.96
N GLU A 77 3.37 3.58 11.07
CA GLU A 77 2.96 2.31 11.67
C GLU A 77 3.46 1.12 10.85
N LEU A 78 3.46 1.21 9.51
CA LEU A 78 4.05 0.18 8.65
C LEU A 78 5.57 0.08 8.86
N ASP A 79 6.27 1.21 8.90
CA ASP A 79 7.71 1.25 9.19
C ASP A 79 8.03 0.68 10.57
N MET A 80 7.24 1.02 11.59
CA MET A 80 7.36 0.49 12.94
C MET A 80 7.22 -1.04 12.96
N VAL A 81 6.19 -1.59 12.30
CA VAL A 81 6.00 -3.05 12.23
C VAL A 81 7.16 -3.72 11.50
N VAL A 82 7.67 -3.12 10.43
CA VAL A 82 8.82 -3.66 9.69
C VAL A 82 10.09 -3.65 10.57
N GLN A 83 10.35 -2.58 11.30
CA GLN A 83 11.48 -2.50 12.24
C GLN A 83 11.38 -3.57 13.33
N LEU A 84 10.19 -3.74 13.91
CA LEU A 84 9.90 -4.79 14.89
C LEU A 84 10.22 -6.19 14.34
N LEU A 85 9.77 -6.50 13.12
CA LEU A 85 10.02 -7.79 12.47
C LEU A 85 11.49 -8.02 12.12
N GLN A 86 12.25 -6.95 11.91
CA GLN A 86 13.68 -7.00 11.65
C GLN A 86 14.53 -7.09 12.93
N GLY A 87 13.89 -7.11 14.11
CA GLY A 87 14.58 -7.11 15.40
C GLY A 87 15.30 -5.79 15.69
N VAL A 88 14.88 -4.69 15.05
CA VAL A 88 15.37 -3.34 15.36
C VAL A 88 14.60 -2.84 16.57
N ASP A 89 15.30 -2.36 17.59
CA ASP A 89 14.68 -1.70 18.74
C ASP A 89 13.83 -0.52 18.26
N LEU A 90 12.54 -0.55 18.61
CA LEU A 90 11.65 0.57 18.30
C LEU A 90 12.10 1.81 19.08
N PRO A 91 12.11 2.99 18.44
CA PRO A 91 12.37 4.23 19.17
C PRO A 91 11.36 4.35 20.31
N ARG A 92 11.86 4.55 21.54
CA ARG A 92 10.99 4.83 22.69
C ARG A 92 10.23 6.11 22.37
N ASN A 93 8.90 6.05 22.26
CA ASN A 93 8.02 7.17 21.98
C ASN A 93 8.49 8.44 22.72
N GLY A 94 9.04 9.39 21.97
CA GLY A 94 9.21 10.76 22.42
C GLY A 94 7.83 11.41 22.41
N HIS A 95 7.25 11.59 23.60
CA HIS A 95 6.17 12.51 23.93
C HIS A 95 5.55 13.26 22.72
N HIS A 96 4.41 12.77 22.22
CA HIS A 96 3.40 13.68 21.67
C HIS A 96 2.81 14.44 22.87
N SER A 97 3.43 15.57 23.22
CA SER A 97 2.75 16.58 24.03
C SER A 97 1.63 17.18 23.20
N LYS A 98 0.45 17.15 23.82
CA LYS A 98 -0.81 17.88 23.60
C LYS A 98 -0.86 18.90 22.46
#